data_AF-X1CUK0-F1
#
_entry.id   AF-X1CUK0-F1
#
_cell.length_a   1.000
_cell.length_b   1.000
_cell.length_c   1.000
_cell.angle_alpha   90.00
_cell.angle_beta   90.00
_cell.angle_gamma   90.00
#
_symmetry.space_group_name_H-M   'P 1'
#
loop_
_entity.id
_entity.type
_entity.pdbx_description
1 polymer ?
#
loop_
_entity_poly.entity_id
_entity_poly.type
_entity_poly.pdbx_seq_one_letter_code
_entity_poly.pdbx_strand_id
1 'polypeptide(L)'
;MKHILPLTYKPKIADVRDGFCVQTIRPKSESRPKNVGDFVMFHGWEGIPHRSKWSWRTPYMKITVTFYIKFLNITSNNTVALLKELPPGSDHFERLSEEQANSIARFDGLDNFENMTNQFKIMYGNEMFDIIFQVIRWNPYKNEEKQLFKDPPEKDHSTQLDDFI
;
A
#
# COMPACT_ATOMS: atom_id res chain seq x y z
N MET A 1 15.81 11.19 -0.49
CA MET A 1 16.12 10.48 0.78
C MET A 1 15.99 8.96 0.58
N LYS A 2 16.62 8.14 1.42
CA LYS A 2 16.44 6.67 1.43
C LYS A 2 15.61 6.25 2.64
N HIS A 3 14.59 5.43 2.42
CA HIS A 3 13.68 4.92 3.44
C HIS A 3 13.72 3.40 3.49
N ILE A 4 13.81 2.84 4.69
CA ILE A 4 13.69 1.40 4.92
C ILE A 4 12.34 1.16 5.59
N LEU A 5 11.46 0.41 4.94
CA LEU A 5 10.09 0.20 5.37
C LEU A 5 9.85 -1.30 5.66
N PRO A 6 9.35 -1.66 6.86
CA PRO A 6 8.99 -3.04 7.15
C PRO A 6 7.67 -3.38 6.45
N LEU A 7 7.56 -4.60 5.92
CA LEU A 7 6.30 -5.18 5.52
C LEU A 7 5.81 -6.15 6.60
N THR A 8 4.62 -5.89 7.09
CA THR A 8 4.00 -6.65 8.20
C THR A 8 2.73 -7.38 7.78
N TYR A 9 2.22 -7.09 6.58
CA TYR A 9 0.99 -7.67 6.07
C TYR A 9 1.29 -8.83 5.10
N LYS A 10 1.06 -10.06 5.55
CA LYS A 10 1.49 -11.30 4.88
C LYS A 10 1.04 -11.44 3.42
N PRO A 11 -0.23 -11.17 3.04
CA PRO A 11 -0.70 -11.31 1.66
C PRO A 11 0.08 -10.45 0.66
N LYS A 12 0.66 -9.34 1.11
CA LYS A 12 1.40 -8.40 0.27
C LYS A 12 2.90 -8.67 0.19
N ILE A 13 3.46 -9.43 1.14
CA ILE A 13 4.91 -9.67 1.26
C ILE A 13 5.47 -10.32 -0.01
N ALA A 14 4.83 -11.37 -0.50
CA ALA A 14 5.26 -12.06 -1.72
C ALA A 14 5.17 -11.14 -2.93
N ASP A 15 4.03 -10.48 -3.14
CA ASP A 15 3.82 -9.60 -4.29
C ASP A 15 4.79 -8.42 -4.33
N VAL A 16 5.14 -7.81 -3.18
CA VAL A 16 6.15 -6.73 -3.15
C VAL A 16 7.56 -7.29 -3.40
N ARG A 17 7.90 -8.44 -2.83
CA ARG A 17 9.20 -9.10 -3.07
C ARG A 17 9.39 -9.46 -4.54
N ASP A 18 8.32 -9.95 -5.16
CA ASP A 18 8.37 -10.50 -6.51
C ASP A 18 8.11 -9.42 -7.59
N GLY A 19 7.64 -8.24 -7.17
CA GLY A 19 7.48 -7.06 -8.03
C GLY A 19 6.08 -6.88 -8.61
N PHE A 20 5.10 -7.66 -8.15
CA PHE A 20 3.69 -7.60 -8.55
C PHE A 20 2.91 -6.52 -7.81
N CYS A 21 3.35 -6.13 -6.61
CA CYS A 21 2.78 -5.02 -5.85
C CYS A 21 3.75 -3.83 -5.81
N VAL A 22 3.27 -2.67 -6.25
CA VAL A 22 4.08 -1.45 -6.47
C VAL A 22 3.56 -0.25 -5.68
N GLN A 23 2.65 -0.48 -4.74
CA GLN A 23 2.08 0.53 -3.86
C GLN A 23 2.12 0.09 -2.40
N THR A 24 2.27 1.06 -1.50
CA THR A 24 2.00 0.87 -0.08
C THR A 24 1.22 2.04 0.49
N ILE A 25 0.25 1.72 1.34
CA ILE A 25 -0.56 2.68 2.09
C ILE A 25 -0.14 2.58 3.56
N ARG A 26 0.31 3.70 4.15
CA ARG A 26 0.80 3.74 5.54
C ARG A 26 0.36 5.03 6.23
N PRO A 27 0.25 5.08 7.57
CA PRO A 27 -0.02 6.32 8.28
C PRO A 27 0.98 7.41 7.87
N LYS A 28 0.48 8.63 7.64
CA LYS A 28 1.30 9.80 7.35
C LYS A 28 2.28 10.03 8.50
N SER A 29 3.54 10.30 8.16
CA SER A 29 4.59 10.61 9.14
C SER A 29 4.98 12.07 8.99
N GLU A 30 4.64 12.91 9.96
CA GLU A 30 4.96 14.35 9.91
C GLU A 30 6.48 14.61 9.90
N SER A 31 7.25 13.81 10.63
CA SER A 31 8.71 13.98 10.73
C SER A 31 9.50 13.37 9.56
N ARG A 32 8.90 12.43 8.81
CA ARG A 32 9.55 11.67 7.73
C ARG A 32 8.55 11.34 6.62
N PRO A 33 7.97 12.36 5.95
CA PRO A 33 7.10 12.13 4.80
C PRO A 33 7.88 11.49 3.65
N LYS A 34 7.20 10.69 2.84
CA LYS A 34 7.82 10.02 1.69
C LYS A 34 7.48 10.82 0.44
N ASN A 35 8.47 11.40 -0.21
CA ASN A 35 8.23 12.31 -1.31
C ASN A 35 8.54 11.64 -2.66
N VAL A 36 7.93 12.14 -3.74
CA VAL A 36 8.33 11.75 -5.09
C VAL A 36 9.83 12.04 -5.26
N GLY A 37 10.57 11.07 -5.82
CA GLY A 37 12.02 11.14 -5.98
C GLY A 37 12.83 10.55 -4.81
N ASP A 38 12.21 10.28 -3.67
CA ASP A 38 12.83 9.45 -2.63
C ASP A 38 13.01 8.00 -3.10
N PHE A 39 13.78 7.22 -2.35
CA PHE A 39 13.98 5.80 -2.57
C PHE A 39 13.45 4.99 -1.39
N VAL A 40 12.71 3.91 -1.67
CA VAL A 40 12.19 2.98 -0.67
C VAL A 40 12.81 1.61 -0.83
N MET A 41 13.17 0.99 0.28
CA MET A 41 13.53 -0.42 0.38
C MET A 41 12.56 -1.11 1.32
N PHE A 42 12.04 -2.26 0.92
CA PHE A 42 11.22 -3.08 1.80
C PHE A 42 12.03 -4.24 2.36
N HIS A 43 11.63 -4.71 3.54
CA HIS A 43 12.18 -5.92 4.11
C HIS A 43 11.11 -6.74 4.84
N GLY A 44 11.35 -8.05 4.90
CA GLY A 44 10.57 -9.00 5.70
C GLY A 44 11.25 -9.37 7.01
N TRP A 45 10.71 -10.40 7.66
CA TRP A 45 11.18 -10.98 8.91
C TRP A 45 11.21 -12.51 8.81
N GLU A 46 12.14 -13.18 9.49
CA GLU A 46 12.20 -14.66 9.56
C GLU A 46 11.12 -15.26 10.46
N GLY A 47 10.50 -14.43 11.31
CA GLY A 47 9.49 -14.86 12.28
C GLY A 47 8.58 -13.70 12.67
N ILE A 48 8.56 -13.35 13.96
CA ILE A 48 7.67 -12.31 14.48
C ILE A 48 8.12 -10.94 13.94
N PRO A 49 7.23 -10.18 13.28
CA PRO A 49 7.53 -8.84 12.82
C PRO A 49 8.12 -7.97 13.94
N HIS A 50 9.18 -7.23 13.63
CA HIS A 50 9.91 -6.34 14.56
C HIS A 50 10.68 -7.03 15.70
N ARG A 51 10.61 -8.36 15.84
CA ARG A 51 11.29 -9.12 16.91
C ARG A 51 12.26 -10.17 16.40
N SER A 52 12.30 -10.41 15.10
CA SER A 52 13.19 -11.40 14.45
C SER A 52 14.20 -10.72 13.52
N LYS A 53 15.14 -11.50 12.98
CA LYS A 53 16.07 -11.00 11.93
C LYS A 53 15.30 -10.70 10.65
N TRP A 54 15.88 -9.83 9.83
CA TRP A 54 15.32 -9.57 8.49
C TRP A 54 15.59 -10.78 7.60
N SER A 55 14.55 -11.27 6.92
CA SER A 55 14.65 -12.45 6.05
C SER A 55 15.04 -12.10 4.60
N TRP A 56 14.54 -10.99 4.08
CA TRP A 56 14.81 -10.56 2.71
C TRP A 56 14.72 -9.04 2.61
N ARG A 57 15.28 -8.47 1.53
CA ARG A 57 15.24 -7.03 1.23
C ARG A 57 15.04 -6.81 -0.26
N THR A 58 14.25 -5.82 -0.66
CA THR A 58 14.28 -5.35 -2.04
C THR A 58 15.53 -4.49 -2.29
N PRO A 59 15.89 -4.19 -3.55
CA PRO A 59 16.67 -3.01 -3.86
C PRO A 59 15.93 -1.72 -3.46
N TYR A 60 16.66 -0.61 -3.46
CA TYR A 60 16.04 0.71 -3.34
C TYR A 60 15.31 1.07 -4.64
N MET A 61 14.01 1.32 -4.55
CA MET A 61 13.13 1.69 -5.67
C MET A 61 12.73 3.15 -5.54
N LYS A 62 12.74 3.88 -6.67
CA LYS A 62 12.39 5.31 -6.68
C LYS A 62 10.87 5.48 -6.52
N ILE A 63 10.45 6.33 -5.60
CA ILE A 63 9.05 6.75 -5.42
C ILE A 63 8.67 7.64 -6.60
N THR A 64 7.60 7.25 -7.30
CA THR A 64 7.09 7.95 -8.48
C THR A 64 5.79 8.67 -8.21
N VAL A 65 4.99 8.19 -7.24
CA VAL A 65 3.72 8.81 -6.86
C VAL A 65 3.58 8.84 -5.35
N THR A 66 3.12 9.96 -4.81
CA THR A 66 2.57 10.05 -3.46
C THR A 66 1.30 10.89 -3.44
N PHE A 67 0.34 10.53 -2.59
CA PHE A 67 -0.83 11.34 -2.24
C PHE A 67 -1.41 10.88 -0.91
N TYR A 68 -2.26 11.71 -0.29
CA TYR A 68 -2.91 11.37 0.97
C TYR A 68 -4.36 10.92 0.78
N ILE A 69 -4.78 9.98 1.63
CA ILE A 69 -6.14 9.48 1.71
C ILE A 69 -6.60 9.41 3.16
N LYS A 70 -7.91 9.42 3.38
CA LYS A 70 -8.53 9.10 4.67
C LYS A 70 -9.77 8.24 4.49
N PHE A 71 -10.06 7.41 5.48
CA PHE A 71 -11.30 6.66 5.53
C PHE A 71 -12.36 7.50 6.24
N LEU A 72 -13.57 7.54 5.70
CA LEU A 72 -14.70 8.20 6.32
C LEU A 72 -15.76 7.17 6.68
N ASN A 73 -16.14 7.10 7.95
CA ASN A 73 -17.30 6.35 8.39
C ASN A 73 -18.58 7.17 8.13
N ILE A 74 -19.51 6.63 7.34
CA ILE A 74 -20.80 7.24 7.04
C ILE A 74 -21.85 6.57 7.93
N THR A 75 -22.10 7.19 9.08
CA THR A 75 -22.94 6.61 10.14
C THR A 75 -24.39 6.38 9.71
N SER A 76 -24.92 7.19 8.79
CA SER A 76 -26.33 7.13 8.36
C SER A 76 -26.70 5.80 7.68
N ASN A 77 -25.74 5.12 7.06
CA ASN A 77 -25.96 3.84 6.38
C ASN A 77 -24.89 2.79 6.72
N ASN A 78 -24.07 3.05 7.76
CA ASN A 78 -22.98 2.18 8.19
C ASN A 78 -22.01 1.78 7.05
N THR A 79 -21.74 2.71 6.13
CA THR A 79 -20.79 2.50 5.03
C THR A 79 -19.47 3.23 5.27
N VAL A 80 -18.42 2.80 4.59
CA VAL A 80 -17.13 3.48 4.60
C VAL A 80 -16.87 4.07 3.22
N ALA A 81 -16.35 5.30 3.16
CA ALA A 81 -15.88 5.92 1.94
C ALA A 81 -14.37 6.17 2.00
N LEU A 82 -13.72 6.17 0.84
CA LEU A 82 -12.35 6.62 0.69
C LEU A 82 -12.32 8.04 0.17
N LEU A 83 -11.58 8.89 0.86
CA LEU A 83 -11.37 10.27 0.45
C LEU A 83 -9.92 10.48 0.06
N LYS A 84 -9.66 11.31 -0.95
CA LYS A 84 -8.32 11.69 -1.42
C LYS A 84 -8.10 13.18 -1.25
N GLU A 85 -6.92 13.56 -0.82
CA GLU A 85 -6.49 14.97 -0.70
C GLU A 85 -6.43 15.65 -2.09
N LEU A 86 -7.11 16.78 -2.24
CA LEU A 86 -7.14 17.59 -3.46
C LEU A 86 -7.38 19.09 -3.14
N PRO A 87 -6.56 20.03 -3.64
CA PRO A 87 -5.28 19.80 -4.33
C PRO A 87 -4.22 19.23 -3.36
N PRO A 88 -3.11 18.65 -3.87
CA PRO A 88 -2.05 18.13 -3.03
C PRO A 88 -1.50 19.18 -2.04
N GLY A 89 -1.34 18.79 -0.77
CA GLY A 89 -0.87 19.68 0.30
C GLY A 89 -1.93 20.62 0.88
N SER A 90 -3.23 20.33 0.67
CA SER A 90 -4.35 21.09 1.24
C SER A 90 -5.09 20.26 2.29
N ASP A 91 -5.91 20.90 3.11
CA ASP A 91 -6.79 20.18 4.05
C ASP A 91 -8.10 19.68 3.40
N HIS A 92 -8.21 19.80 2.07
CA HIS A 92 -9.41 19.45 1.32
C HIS A 92 -9.33 18.01 0.83
N PHE A 93 -10.41 17.26 1.06
CA PHE A 93 -10.51 15.85 0.70
C PHE A 93 -11.80 15.61 -0.06
N GLU A 94 -11.69 14.95 -1.22
CA GLU A 94 -12.83 14.59 -2.06
C GLU A 94 -13.08 13.10 -2.02
N ARG A 95 -14.36 12.72 -2.13
CA ARG A 95 -14.77 11.32 -2.17
C ARG A 95 -14.38 10.69 -3.49
N LEU A 96 -13.67 9.57 -3.41
CA LEU A 96 -13.36 8.75 -4.56
C LEU A 96 -14.58 7.93 -4.98
N SER A 97 -14.71 7.70 -6.28
CA SER A 97 -15.64 6.71 -6.80
C SER A 97 -15.25 5.31 -6.32
N GLU A 98 -16.20 4.37 -6.37
CA GLU A 98 -15.93 2.97 -6.02
C GLU A 98 -14.83 2.38 -6.91
N GLU A 99 -14.85 2.66 -8.21
CA GLU A 99 -13.82 2.22 -9.14
C GLU A 99 -12.43 2.74 -8.77
N GLN A 100 -12.32 4.03 -8.40
CA GLN A 100 -11.06 4.63 -7.96
C GLN A 100 -10.56 4.01 -6.65
N ALA A 101 -11.46 3.78 -5.68
CA ALA A 101 -11.12 3.14 -4.42
C ALA A 101 -10.67 1.69 -4.61
N ASN A 102 -11.36 0.93 -5.48
CA ASN A 102 -10.99 -0.43 -5.87
C ASN A 102 -9.64 -0.46 -6.59
N SER A 103 -9.37 0.51 -7.48
CA SER A 103 -8.07 0.63 -8.13
C SER A 103 -6.95 0.84 -7.12
N ILE A 104 -7.14 1.72 -6.14
CA ILE A 104 -6.16 1.94 -5.06
C ILE A 104 -5.91 0.65 -4.27
N ALA A 105 -6.96 -0.10 -3.92
CA ALA A 105 -6.81 -1.39 -3.22
C ALA A 105 -6.01 -2.40 -4.04
N ARG A 106 -6.29 -2.53 -5.35
CA ARG A 106 -5.58 -3.44 -6.25
C ARG A 106 -4.10 -3.14 -6.36
N PHE A 107 -3.72 -1.87 -6.47
CA PHE A 107 -2.32 -1.49 -6.44
C PHE A 107 -1.62 -1.88 -5.13
N ASP A 108 -2.35 -1.94 -4.02
CA ASP A 108 -1.85 -2.36 -2.71
C ASP A 108 -1.83 -3.89 -2.51
N GLY A 109 -2.21 -4.67 -3.54
CA GLY A 109 -2.27 -6.12 -3.51
C GLY A 109 -3.57 -6.70 -2.92
N LEU A 110 -4.66 -5.93 -2.95
CA LEU A 110 -5.97 -6.30 -2.40
C LEU A 110 -7.04 -6.29 -3.50
N ASP A 111 -7.98 -7.22 -3.48
CA ASP A 111 -8.92 -7.39 -4.60
C ASP A 111 -9.82 -6.16 -4.84
N ASN A 112 -10.27 -5.52 -3.76
CA ASN A 112 -11.20 -4.40 -3.80
C ASN A 112 -11.12 -3.54 -2.51
N PHE A 113 -11.89 -2.45 -2.50
CA PHE A 113 -11.95 -1.48 -1.42
C PHE A 113 -12.52 -2.05 -0.11
N GLU A 114 -13.45 -3.00 -0.19
CA GLU A 114 -14.02 -3.67 0.98
C GLU A 114 -12.93 -4.50 1.70
N ASN A 115 -12.18 -5.32 0.96
CA ASN A 115 -11.04 -6.07 1.47
C ASN A 115 -10.00 -5.14 2.11
N MET A 116 -9.73 -3.99 1.48
CA MET A 116 -8.83 -2.97 2.06
C MET A 116 -9.36 -2.37 3.36
N THR A 117 -10.65 -2.03 3.41
CA THR A 117 -11.27 -1.50 4.62
C THR A 117 -11.18 -2.52 5.76
N ASN A 118 -11.53 -3.78 5.50
CA ASN A 118 -11.45 -4.86 6.49
C ASN A 118 -10.01 -5.08 6.97
N GLN A 119 -9.04 -5.07 6.06
CA GLN A 119 -7.64 -5.21 6.41
C GLN A 119 -7.14 -4.06 7.30
N PHE A 120 -7.56 -2.83 7.01
CA PHE A 120 -7.17 -1.66 7.80
C PHE A 120 -7.84 -1.65 9.17
N LYS A 121 -9.09 -2.12 9.28
CA LYS A 121 -9.75 -2.35 10.58
C LYS A 121 -9.00 -3.37 11.42
N ILE A 122 -8.47 -4.44 10.82
CA ILE A 122 -7.65 -5.43 11.57
C ILE A 122 -6.36 -4.77 12.09
N MET A 123 -5.73 -3.90 11.30
CA MET A 123 -4.44 -3.29 11.64
C MET A 123 -4.54 -2.14 12.62
N TYR A 124 -5.57 -1.32 12.52
CA TYR A 124 -5.69 -0.03 13.23
C TYR A 124 -7.00 0.10 14.02
N GLY A 125 -7.88 -0.89 13.99
CA GLY A 125 -9.20 -0.80 14.63
C GLY A 125 -10.05 0.34 14.04
N ASN A 126 -10.87 0.95 14.89
CA ASN A 126 -11.67 2.12 14.53
C ASN A 126 -10.84 3.41 14.44
N GLU A 127 -9.63 3.44 15.00
CA GLU A 127 -8.74 4.61 14.91
C GLU A 127 -8.34 4.90 13.46
N MET A 128 -8.51 3.95 12.53
CA MET A 128 -8.27 4.18 11.11
C MET A 128 -9.04 5.38 10.52
N PHE A 129 -10.19 5.75 11.09
CA PHE A 129 -10.99 6.88 10.61
C PHE A 129 -10.39 8.25 11.00
N ASP A 130 -9.49 8.27 11.99
CA ASP A 130 -8.81 9.48 12.45
C ASP A 130 -7.39 9.62 11.87
N ILE A 131 -6.95 8.63 11.08
CA ILE A 131 -5.61 8.57 10.50
C ILE A 131 -5.64 9.06 9.05
N ILE A 132 -4.76 10.02 8.74
CA ILE A 132 -4.39 10.32 7.37
C ILE A 132 -3.35 9.29 6.92
N PHE A 133 -3.65 8.59 5.84
CA PHE A 133 -2.71 7.65 5.22
C PHE A 133 -2.03 8.28 4.01
N GLN A 134 -0.77 7.93 3.83
CA GLN A 134 0.01 8.23 2.65
C GLN A 134 0.03 7.01 1.74
N VAL A 135 -0.43 7.21 0.50
CA VAL A 135 -0.25 6.26 -0.60
C VAL A 135 1.09 6.55 -1.25
N ILE A 136 1.91 5.51 -1.39
CA ILE A 136 3.27 5.60 -1.94
C ILE A 136 3.37 4.58 -3.06
N ARG A 137 3.67 5.01 -4.29
CA ARG A 137 3.96 4.10 -5.43
C ARG A 137 5.40 4.24 -5.88
N TRP A 138 5.97 3.14 -6.34
CA TRP A 138 7.33 3.07 -6.86
C TRP A 138 7.37 2.29 -8.16
N ASN A 139 8.45 2.43 -8.93
CA ASN A 139 8.67 1.56 -10.07
C ASN A 139 9.25 0.22 -9.58
N PRO A 140 8.70 -0.93 -10.02
CA PRO A 140 9.25 -2.23 -9.67
C PRO A 140 10.67 -2.36 -10.24
N TYR A 141 11.60 -2.87 -9.44
CA TYR A 141 13.01 -2.99 -9.87
C TYR A 141 13.25 -4.08 -10.91
N LYS A 142 12.31 -5.02 -11.10
CA LYS A 142 12.43 -6.13 -12.06
C LYS A 142 11.90 -5.83 -13.47
N ASN A 143 11.16 -4.74 -13.66
CA ASN A 143 10.56 -4.38 -14.95
C ASN A 143 10.99 -2.98 -15.35
N GLU A 144 12.15 -2.85 -16.00
CA GLU A 144 12.68 -1.54 -16.39
C GLU A 144 11.81 -0.78 -17.41
N GLU A 145 10.84 -1.40 -18.13
CA GLU A 145 10.12 -0.67 -19.19
C GLU A 145 8.64 -1.03 -19.45
N LYS A 146 7.99 -1.89 -18.65
CA LYS A 146 6.61 -2.29 -18.95
C LYS A 146 5.60 -1.90 -17.88
N GLN A 147 4.70 -1.01 -18.31
CA GLN A 147 3.39 -0.68 -17.76
C GLN A 147 3.35 0.50 -16.77
N LEU A 148 3.39 1.71 -17.33
CA LEU A 148 3.17 2.94 -16.59
C LEU A 148 1.68 3.30 -16.38
N PHE A 149 0.71 2.65 -17.06
CA PHE A 149 -0.71 3.02 -16.97
C PHE A 149 -1.69 1.87 -17.30
N LYS A 150 -1.45 0.64 -16.84
CA LYS A 150 -2.44 -0.45 -16.92
C LYS A 150 -2.73 -1.00 -15.54
N ASP A 151 -3.88 -1.65 -15.39
CA ASP A 151 -4.21 -2.45 -14.21
C ASP A 151 -2.99 -3.31 -13.81
N PRO A 152 -2.80 -3.60 -12.50
CA PRO A 152 -1.73 -4.49 -12.07
C PRO A 152 -1.80 -5.80 -12.89
N PRO A 153 -0.64 -6.39 -13.23
CA PRO A 153 -0.61 -7.63 -14.00
C PRO A 153 -1.54 -8.66 -13.34
N GLU A 154 -2.42 -9.28 -14.13
CA GLU A 154 -3.29 -10.36 -13.65
C GLU A 154 -2.44 -11.42 -12.95
N LYS A 155 -2.87 -11.83 -11.76
CA LYS A 155 -2.26 -12.95 -11.05
C LYS A 155 -2.53 -14.21 -11.85
N ASP A 156 -1.51 -14.74 -12.50
CA ASP A 156 -1.56 -16.12 -12.98
C ASP A 156 -1.48 -17.04 -11.76
N HIS A 157 -2.63 -17.60 -11.36
CA HIS A 157 -2.73 -18.54 -10.25
C HIS A 157 -2.15 -19.92 -10.57
N SER A 158 -1.43 -20.09 -11.69
CA SER A 158 -0.89 -21.38 -12.14
C SER A 158 0.34 -21.88 -11.39
N THR A 159 0.92 -21.14 -10.43
CA THR A 159 2.04 -21.64 -9.62
C THR A 159 1.58 -22.09 -8.24
N GLN A 160 1.44 -23.41 -8.11
CA GLN A 160 1.24 -24.13 -6.86
C GLN A 160 2.25 -23.69 -5.79
N LEU A 161 1.73 -23.32 -4.63
CA LEU A 161 2.48 -23.27 -3.38
C LEU A 161 2.67 -24.71 -2.89
N ASP A 162 3.71 -25.37 -3.38
CA ASP A 162 4.31 -26.49 -2.67
C ASP A 162 5.46 -25.95 -1.80
N ASP A 163 5.38 -26.35 -0.53
CA ASP A 163 6.37 -26.31 0.54
C ASP A 163 6.83 -24.94 1.04
N PHE A 164 6.52 -24.65 2.32
CA PHE A 164 7.49 -24.52 3.41
C PHE A 164 6.75 -24.10 4.71
N ILE A 165 6.71 -25.04 5.67
CA ILE A 165 6.59 -24.79 7.11
C ILE A 165 7.96 -24.37 7.63
#